data_AF-A0AA41Z0H8-F1
#
_entry.id   AF-A0AA41Z0H8-F1
#
_cell.length_a   1.000
_cell.length_b   1.000
_cell.length_c   1.000
_cell.angle_alpha   90.00
_cell.angle_beta   90.00
_cell.angle_gamma   90.00
#
_symmetry.space_group_name_H-M   'P 1'
#
loop_
_entity.id
_entity.type
_entity.pdbx_description
1 polymer ?
#
loop_
_entity_poly.entity_id
_entity_poly.type
_entity_poly.pdbx_seq_one_letter_code
_entity_poly.pdbx_strand_id
1 'polypeptide(L)'
;MTLTKAQSDISRRRDVFSADLVQGARADRIRQLNDRLRCQGDGGRVMITAGVAALPAAVQASIFAAIRSFAAFDGANDPFDEHDFGVVRTDATCACWKIDYYDRTLTAYSPDPAIPAVTIRVLTIMLGAEF
;
A
#
# COMPACT_ATOMS: atom_id res chain seq x y z
N MET A 1 -19.30 -12.14 45.88
CA MET A 1 -19.31 -12.80 44.56
C MET A 1 -18.28 -12.09 43.70
N THR A 2 -17.00 -12.44 43.87
CA THR A 2 -15.86 -11.64 43.40
C THR A 2 -15.13 -12.47 42.35
N LEU A 3 -15.47 -12.26 41.07
CA LEU A 3 -14.69 -12.80 39.97
C LEU A 3 -13.34 -12.08 39.93
N THR A 4 -12.28 -12.87 40.07
CA THR A 4 -10.91 -12.42 40.35
C THR A 4 -10.27 -11.70 39.17
N LYS A 5 -9.52 -10.63 39.45
CA LYS A 5 -8.69 -9.80 38.53
C LYS A 5 -7.86 -10.60 37.51
N ALA A 6 -7.53 -11.86 37.80
CA ALA A 6 -6.81 -12.76 36.88
C ALA A 6 -7.65 -13.22 35.68
N GLN A 7 -8.97 -13.42 35.84
CA GLN A 7 -9.85 -13.83 34.74
C GLN A 7 -10.11 -12.66 33.77
N SER A 8 -10.17 -11.43 34.28
CA SER A 8 -10.29 -10.23 33.44
C SER A 8 -9.02 -9.94 32.65
N ASP A 9 -7.83 -10.14 33.22
CA ASP A 9 -6.56 -9.93 32.51
C ASP A 9 -6.31 -11.00 31.44
N ILE A 10 -6.72 -12.25 31.67
CA ILE A 10 -6.62 -13.33 30.66
C ILE A 10 -7.61 -13.12 29.52
N SER A 11 -8.84 -12.67 29.81
CA SER A 11 -9.81 -12.33 28.76
C SER A 11 -9.30 -11.17 27.92
N ARG A 12 -8.85 -10.09 28.56
CA ARG A 12 -8.32 -8.89 27.87
C ARG A 12 -7.09 -9.20 27.01
N ARG A 13 -6.19 -10.08 27.46
CA ARG A 13 -5.04 -10.53 26.65
C ARG A 13 -5.44 -11.39 25.46
N ARG A 14 -6.47 -12.24 25.59
CA ARG A 14 -7.01 -13.02 24.46
C ARG A 14 -7.72 -12.12 23.45
N ASP A 15 -8.48 -11.14 23.92
CA ASP A 15 -9.22 -10.20 23.08
C ASP A 15 -8.26 -9.30 22.27
N VAL A 16 -7.18 -8.81 22.91
CA VAL A 16 -6.11 -8.05 22.24
C VAL A 16 -5.38 -8.92 21.22
N PHE A 17 -4.96 -10.14 21.60
CA PHE A 17 -4.30 -11.07 20.68
C PHE A 17 -5.17 -11.42 19.47
N SER A 18 -6.48 -11.57 19.66
CA SER A 18 -7.42 -11.81 18.58
C SER A 18 -7.59 -10.60 17.66
N ALA A 19 -7.59 -9.38 18.19
CA ALA A 19 -7.69 -8.15 17.39
C ALA A 19 -6.42 -7.92 16.56
N ASP A 20 -5.24 -8.15 17.14
CA ASP A 20 -3.95 -8.01 16.45
C ASP A 20 -3.83 -9.01 15.29
N LEU A 21 -4.29 -10.26 15.48
CA LEU A 21 -4.34 -11.27 14.42
C LEU A 21 -5.29 -10.88 13.28
N VAL A 22 -6.45 -10.30 13.61
CA VAL A 22 -7.42 -9.84 12.61
C VAL A 22 -6.87 -8.63 11.83
N GLN A 23 -6.20 -7.70 12.52
CA GLN A 23 -5.56 -6.54 11.89
C GLN A 23 -4.40 -6.98 10.98
N GLY A 24 -3.57 -7.93 11.42
CA GLY A 24 -2.51 -8.51 10.61
C GLY A 24 -3.05 -9.20 9.35
N ALA A 25 -4.09 -10.02 9.49
CA ALA A 25 -4.74 -10.66 8.33
C ALA A 25 -5.34 -9.65 7.34
N ARG A 26 -5.82 -8.51 7.85
CA ARG A 26 -6.32 -7.41 7.02
C ARG A 26 -5.19 -6.70 6.27
N ALA A 27 -4.09 -6.35 6.95
CA ALA A 27 -2.92 -5.76 6.33
C ALA A 27 -2.32 -6.68 5.26
N ASP A 28 -2.18 -7.98 5.54
CA ASP A 28 -1.72 -8.99 4.59
C ASP A 28 -2.59 -9.02 3.32
N ARG A 29 -3.92 -8.90 3.48
CA ARG A 29 -4.84 -8.87 2.34
C ARG A 29 -4.64 -7.61 1.50
N ILE A 30 -4.45 -6.46 2.14
CA ILE A 30 -4.21 -5.18 1.46
C ILE A 30 -2.88 -5.24 0.72
N ARG A 31 -1.82 -5.71 1.38
CA ARG A 31 -0.49 -5.94 0.82
C ARG A 31 -0.54 -6.79 -0.45
N GLN A 32 -1.22 -7.93 -0.42
CA GLN A 32 -1.36 -8.81 -1.59
C GLN A 32 -2.04 -8.09 -2.77
N LEU A 33 -3.06 -7.28 -2.51
CA LEU A 33 -3.79 -6.55 -3.54
C LEU A 33 -2.93 -5.39 -4.10
N ASN A 34 -2.15 -4.74 -3.25
CA ASN A 34 -1.21 -3.68 -3.63
C ASN A 34 -0.07 -4.23 -4.47
N ASP A 35 0.53 -5.35 -4.06
CA ASP A 35 1.58 -6.03 -4.82
C ASP A 35 1.05 -6.55 -6.16
N ARG A 36 -0.19 -7.01 -6.24
CA ARG A 36 -0.80 -7.35 -7.53
C ARG A 36 -0.85 -6.16 -8.48
N LEU A 37 -1.24 -4.98 -7.99
CA LEU A 37 -1.24 -3.77 -8.81
C LEU A 37 0.19 -3.30 -9.14
N ARG A 38 1.06 -3.22 -8.14
CA ARG A 38 2.43 -2.72 -8.26
C ARG A 38 3.29 -3.60 -9.17
N CYS A 39 3.23 -4.92 -8.99
CA CYS A 39 4.07 -5.87 -9.69
C CYS A 39 3.51 -6.25 -11.06
N GLN A 40 2.18 -6.32 -11.22
CA GLN A 40 1.53 -6.88 -12.40
C GLN A 40 0.67 -5.87 -13.18
N GLY A 41 0.36 -4.71 -12.59
CA GLY A 41 -0.53 -3.72 -13.19
C GLY A 41 -2.02 -4.10 -13.13
N ASP A 42 -2.39 -5.06 -12.29
CA ASP A 42 -3.74 -5.63 -12.23
C ASP A 42 -4.50 -5.25 -10.95
N GLY A 43 -5.83 -5.18 -11.02
CA GLY A 43 -6.70 -4.89 -9.88
C GLY A 43 -6.83 -3.41 -9.52
N GLY A 44 -6.40 -2.50 -10.40
CA GLY A 44 -6.48 -1.06 -10.17
C GLY A 44 -6.16 -0.22 -11.40
N ARG A 45 -5.80 1.04 -11.17
CA ARG A 45 -5.35 1.98 -12.19
C ARG A 45 -3.89 2.33 -11.95
N VAL A 46 -3.14 2.48 -13.03
CA VAL A 46 -1.76 2.96 -12.99
C VAL A 46 -1.71 4.30 -13.70
N MET A 47 -1.28 5.32 -12.96
CA MET A 47 -1.21 6.71 -13.39
C MET A 47 0.23 7.19 -13.29
N ILE A 48 0.64 8.04 -14.23
CA ILE A 48 1.92 8.72 -14.19
C ILE A 48 1.70 10.23 -14.28
N THR A 49 2.51 11.01 -13.59
CA THR A 49 2.49 12.47 -13.71
C THR A 49 3.05 12.94 -15.06
N ALA A 50 2.81 14.21 -15.39
CA ALA A 50 3.37 14.82 -16.58
C ALA A 50 4.91 14.78 -16.58
N GLY A 51 5.55 14.95 -15.42
CA GLY A 51 7.01 14.86 -15.29
C GLY A 51 7.54 13.48 -15.68
N VAL A 52 6.92 12.40 -15.21
CA VAL A 52 7.29 11.03 -15.59
C VAL A 52 6.98 10.75 -17.05
N ALA A 53 5.83 11.20 -17.55
CA ALA A 53 5.41 11.01 -18.94
C ALA A 53 6.34 11.69 -19.96
N ALA A 54 6.97 12.80 -19.56
CA ALA A 54 7.92 13.55 -20.40
C ALA A 54 9.31 12.88 -20.51
N LEU A 55 9.60 11.87 -19.68
CA LEU A 55 10.89 11.18 -19.71
C LEU A 55 11.04 10.28 -20.96
N PRO A 56 12.27 9.98 -21.38
CA PRO A 56 12.51 8.96 -22.41
C PRO A 56 11.90 7.62 -22.01
N ALA A 57 11.35 6.88 -22.97
CA ALA A 57 10.69 5.59 -22.73
C ALA A 57 11.57 4.57 -21.98
N ALA A 58 12.88 4.57 -22.25
CA ALA A 58 13.84 3.73 -21.53
C ALA A 58 13.92 4.07 -20.04
N VAL A 59 13.88 5.36 -19.69
CA VAL A 59 13.89 5.81 -18.29
C VAL A 59 12.57 5.46 -17.61
N GLN A 60 11.44 5.66 -18.29
CA GLN A 60 10.14 5.22 -17.78
C GLN A 60 10.15 3.71 -17.51
N ALA A 61 10.63 2.90 -18.45
CA ALA A 61 10.72 1.45 -18.29
C ALA A 61 11.59 1.05 -17.09
N SER A 62 12.73 1.73 -16.86
CA SER A 62 13.57 1.51 -15.69
C SER A 62 12.87 1.85 -14.37
N ILE A 63 12.09 2.95 -14.32
CA ILE A 63 11.27 3.30 -13.16
C ILE A 63 10.24 2.19 -12.89
N PHE A 64 9.48 1.78 -13.91
CA PHE A 64 8.49 0.71 -13.77
C PHE A 64 9.11 -0.61 -13.32
N ALA A 65 10.28 -0.98 -13.86
CA ALA A 65 11.00 -2.17 -13.44
C ALA A 65 11.42 -2.09 -11.96
N ALA A 66 11.99 -0.96 -11.54
CA ALA A 66 12.39 -0.74 -10.15
C ALA A 66 11.20 -0.79 -9.18
N ILE A 67 10.05 -0.23 -9.57
CA ILE A 67 8.81 -0.27 -8.77
C ILE A 67 8.29 -1.69 -8.63
N ARG A 68 8.27 -2.47 -9.73
CA ARG A 68 7.84 -3.87 -9.72
C ARG A 68 8.72 -4.75 -8.84
N SER A 69 10.02 -4.47 -8.77
CA SER A 69 10.97 -5.23 -7.96
C SER A 69 11.24 -4.63 -6.58
N PHE A 70 10.57 -3.53 -6.21
CA PHE A 70 10.81 -2.87 -4.93
C PHE A 70 10.49 -3.81 -3.77
N ALA A 71 11.43 -3.94 -2.84
CA ALA A 71 11.33 -4.79 -1.66
C ALA A 71 11.97 -4.16 -0.41
N ALA A 72 12.39 -2.89 -0.50
CA ALA A 72 13.03 -2.16 0.59
C ALA A 72 11.98 -1.47 1.48
N PHE A 73 11.02 -2.24 1.97
CA PHE A 73 9.99 -1.77 2.89
C PHE A 73 10.54 -1.71 4.31
N ASP A 74 10.25 -0.62 5.01
CA ASP A 74 10.64 -0.38 6.40
C ASP A 74 9.56 0.44 7.12
N GLY A 75 9.72 0.66 8.43
CA GLY A 75 8.72 1.41 9.19
C GLY A 75 8.57 2.88 8.79
N ALA A 76 9.46 3.43 7.97
CA ALA A 76 9.37 4.81 7.50
C ALA A 76 8.52 4.92 6.22
N ASN A 77 8.63 3.96 5.30
CA ASN A 77 7.86 3.95 4.06
C ASN A 77 6.64 3.04 4.08
N ASP A 78 6.52 2.17 5.08
CA ASP A 78 5.45 1.17 5.17
C ASP A 78 5.02 0.91 6.63
N PRO A 79 4.53 1.95 7.34
CA PRO A 79 4.16 1.84 8.75
C PRO A 79 2.98 0.89 9.02
N PHE A 80 2.21 0.54 7.98
CA PHE A 80 1.04 -0.34 8.07
C PHE A 80 1.27 -1.71 7.43
N ASP A 81 2.47 -1.97 6.90
CA ASP A 81 2.83 -3.21 6.22
C ASP A 81 1.87 -3.51 5.05
N GLU A 82 1.47 -2.47 4.32
CA GLU A 82 0.51 -2.52 3.21
C GLU A 82 1.18 -2.45 1.84
N HIS A 83 2.49 -2.14 1.77
CA HIS A 83 3.23 -1.96 0.51
C HIS A 83 2.61 -0.90 -0.42
N ASP A 84 2.14 0.21 0.15
CA ASP A 84 1.41 1.26 -0.59
C ASP A 84 2.26 2.47 -0.96
N PHE A 85 3.53 2.55 -0.52
CA PHE A 85 4.42 3.67 -0.83
C PHE A 85 5.87 3.22 -1.01
N GLY A 86 6.60 3.95 -1.86
CA GLY A 86 8.03 3.79 -1.97
C GLY A 86 8.72 4.83 -2.86
N VAL A 87 10.04 4.83 -2.78
CA VAL A 87 10.91 5.70 -3.58
C VAL A 87 11.92 4.84 -4.32
N VAL A 88 11.99 5.01 -5.65
CA VAL A 88 12.98 4.34 -6.49
C VAL A 88 13.98 5.35 -7.03
N ARG A 89 15.25 4.95 -7.04
CA ARG A 89 16.34 5.72 -7.63
C ARG A 89 16.91 4.93 -8.80
N THR A 90 16.98 5.59 -9.94
CA THR A 90 17.67 5.12 -11.14
C THR A 90 18.87 6.03 -11.38
N ASP A 91 19.80 5.64 -12.26
CA ASP A 91 20.95 6.48 -12.62
C ASP A 91 20.53 7.85 -13.19
N ALA A 92 19.33 7.94 -13.78
CA ALA A 92 18.84 9.13 -14.45
C ALA A 92 17.92 10.01 -13.57
N THR A 93 17.16 9.41 -12.64
CA THR A 93 16.15 10.15 -11.88
C THR A 93 15.71 9.43 -10.60
N CYS A 94 15.09 10.19 -9.70
CA CYS A 94 14.39 9.73 -8.51
C CYS A 94 12.88 9.83 -8.73
N ALA A 95 12.15 8.77 -8.46
CA ALA A 95 10.70 8.72 -8.58
C ALA A 95 10.07 8.18 -7.29
N CYS A 96 8.94 8.78 -6.89
CA CYS A 96 8.10 8.31 -5.81
C CYS A 96 6.89 7.59 -6.42
N TRP A 97 6.37 6.59 -5.73
CA TRP A 97 5.11 5.96 -6.09
C TRP A 97 4.27 5.74 -4.84
N LYS A 98 2.94 5.80 -5.02
CA LYS A 98 1.98 5.49 -3.97
C LYS A 98 0.74 4.79 -4.52
N ILE A 99 0.04 4.04 -3.68
CA ILE A 99 -1.26 3.42 -3.98
C ILE A 99 -2.32 4.06 -3.09
N ASP A 100 -3.19 4.85 -3.68
CA ASP A 100 -4.33 5.43 -2.97
C ASP A 100 -5.58 4.51 -3.09
N TYR A 101 -6.40 4.48 -2.03
CA TYR A 101 -7.62 3.68 -1.96
C TYR A 101 -8.87 4.55 -2.05
N TYR A 102 -9.54 4.54 -3.19
CA TYR A 102 -10.78 5.30 -3.38
C TYR A 102 -12.01 4.40 -3.33
N ASP A 103 -13.17 4.99 -3.01
CA ASP A 103 -14.46 4.37 -3.27
C ASP A 103 -14.68 4.11 -4.78
N ARG A 104 -15.78 3.43 -5.12
CA ARG A 104 -16.10 3.11 -6.52
C ARG A 104 -16.43 4.33 -7.37
N THR A 105 -16.69 5.49 -6.76
CA THR A 105 -17.02 6.76 -7.42
C THR A 105 -15.82 7.69 -7.58
N LEU A 106 -14.65 7.35 -7.00
CA LEU A 106 -13.45 8.18 -6.96
C LEU A 106 -13.64 9.54 -6.28
N THR A 107 -14.56 9.60 -5.32
CA THR A 107 -14.95 10.85 -4.64
C THR A 107 -14.47 10.92 -3.20
N ALA A 108 -14.26 9.78 -2.58
CA ALA A 108 -13.80 9.66 -1.20
C ALA A 108 -12.89 8.44 -1.04
N TYR A 109 -12.32 8.28 0.15
CA TYR A 109 -11.58 7.08 0.49
C TYR A 109 -12.49 5.85 0.55
N SER A 110 -11.93 4.71 0.16
CA SER A 110 -12.62 3.43 0.24
C SER A 110 -13.04 3.12 1.69
N PRO A 111 -14.26 2.59 1.92
CA PRO A 111 -14.68 2.18 3.26
C PRO A 111 -13.87 0.99 3.79
N ASP A 112 -13.37 0.12 2.91
CA ASP A 112 -12.45 -0.95 3.28
C ASP A 112 -11.50 -1.35 2.12
N PRO A 113 -10.24 -0.88 2.13
CA PRO A 113 -9.20 -1.29 1.18
C PRO A 113 -9.04 -2.81 1.00
N ALA A 114 -9.36 -3.64 1.99
CA ALA A 114 -9.23 -5.10 1.88
C ALA A 114 -10.28 -5.73 0.95
N ILE A 115 -11.31 -4.98 0.52
CA ILE A 115 -12.44 -5.47 -0.28
C ILE A 115 -12.44 -4.83 -1.68
N PRO A 116 -11.92 -5.53 -2.71
CA PRO A 116 -11.86 -5.00 -4.09
C PRO A 116 -13.20 -4.56 -4.69
N ALA A 117 -14.32 -5.13 -4.22
CA ALA A 117 -15.65 -4.78 -4.70
C ALA A 117 -16.07 -3.34 -4.33
N VAL A 118 -15.49 -2.76 -3.27
CA VAL A 118 -15.79 -1.39 -2.82
C VAL A 118 -14.62 -0.42 -2.98
N THR A 119 -13.45 -0.91 -3.40
CA THR A 119 -12.23 -0.12 -3.59
C THR A 119 -11.86 0.02 -5.06
N ILE A 120 -11.36 1.20 -5.44
CA ILE A 120 -10.50 1.40 -6.60
C ILE A 120 -9.11 1.76 -6.09
N ARG A 121 -8.11 0.93 -6.42
CA ARG A 121 -6.69 1.22 -6.16
C ARG A 121 -6.12 2.05 -7.29
N VAL A 122 -5.38 3.11 -6.93
CA VAL A 122 -4.71 3.97 -7.91
C VAL A 122 -3.23 4.04 -7.56
N LEU A 123 -2.40 3.33 -8.35
CA LEU A 123 -0.96 3.47 -8.31
C LEU A 123 -0.58 4.75 -9.06
N THR A 124 -0.04 5.74 -8.37
CA THR A 124 0.48 6.97 -8.98
C THR A 124 2.00 6.98 -8.92
N ILE A 125 2.63 7.19 -10.06
CA ILE A 125 4.09 7.31 -10.20
C ILE A 125 4.42 8.75 -10.55
N MET A 126 5.31 9.36 -9.78
CA MET A 126 5.70 10.77 -9.92
C MET A 126 7.20 10.95 -9.75
N LEU A 127 7.75 12.03 -10.29
CA LEU A 127 9.13 12.42 -10.00
C LEU A 127 9.25 12.77 -8.52
N GLY A 128 10.43 12.55 -7.93
CA GLY A 128 10.67 12.91 -6.53
C GLY A 128 10.52 14.40 -6.23
N ALA A 129 10.59 15.27 -7.25
CA ALA A 129 10.35 16.71 -7.12
C ALA A 129 8.86 17.10 -7.21
N GLU A 130 7.99 16.16 -7.59
CA GLU A 130 6.53 16.34 -7.67
C GLU A 130 5.81 15.81 -6.42
N PHE A 131 6.57 15.21 -5.49
CA PHE A 131 6.11 14.70 -4.19
C PHE A 131 6.38 15.74 -3.10
#